data_AF-A0AAF0MN64-F1
#
_entry.id   AF-A0AAF0MN64-F1
#
_cell.length_a   1.000
_cell.length_b   1.000
_cell.length_c   1.000
_cell.angle_alpha   90.00
_cell.angle_beta   90.00
_cell.angle_gamma   90.00
#
_symmetry.space_group_name_H-M   'P 1'
#
loop_
_entity.id
_entity.type
_entity.pdbx_description
1 polymer ?
#
loop_
_entity_poly.entity_id
_entity_poly.type
_entity_poly.pdbx_seq_one_letter_code
_entity_poly.pdbx_strand_id
1 'polypeptide(L)'
;MEAEKRIVGEKMLAIFRILLGWLLFWPFLDKMFGLGFQTPAGSGFIDGGSPSSFVSYVTTGIFADLFNSLAGNFVIDIILLAALLLGGVALILGIASKISTIGTSVFLIVMYLLCVPPADNPIIDHRIVLVTGLIACYYLGGFEHFSLYEKWKGLSIVKRFPILE
;
A
#
# COMPACT_ATOMS: atom_id res chain seq x y z
N MET A 1 -8.26 24.87 22.73
CA MET A 1 -6.85 24.44 22.59
C MET A 1 -6.72 22.92 22.45
N GLU A 2 -7.21 22.10 23.40
CA GLU A 2 -7.12 20.61 23.31
C GLU A 2 -7.82 20.05 22.06
N ALA A 3 -9.08 20.44 21.83
CA ALA A 3 -9.89 19.96 20.71
C ALA A 3 -9.33 20.39 19.34
N GLU A 4 -8.75 21.58 19.28
CA GLU A 4 -8.13 22.11 18.06
C GLU A 4 -6.87 21.31 17.69
N LYS A 5 -6.00 21.02 18.67
CA LYS A 5 -4.83 20.16 18.47
C LYS A 5 -5.22 18.76 18.00
N ARG A 6 -6.30 18.19 18.55
CA ARG A 6 -6.85 16.91 18.11
C ARG A 6 -7.26 16.94 16.63
N ILE A 7 -8.05 17.93 16.22
CA ILE A 7 -8.48 18.07 14.81
C ILE A 7 -7.29 18.23 13.87
N VAL A 8 -6.28 19.01 14.27
CA VAL A 8 -5.04 19.15 13.48
C VAL A 8 -4.34 17.79 13.35
N GLY A 9 -4.23 17.02 14.44
CA GLY A 9 -3.67 15.67 14.42
C GLY A 9 -4.40 14.72 13.47
N GLU A 10 -5.73 14.66 13.55
CA GLU A 10 -6.57 13.84 12.67
C GLU A 10 -6.38 14.22 11.19
N LYS A 11 -6.31 15.52 10.87
CA LYS A 11 -6.04 16.00 9.52
C LYS A 11 -4.64 15.63 9.02
N MET A 12 -3.63 15.69 9.88
CA MET A 12 -2.28 15.26 9.51
C MET A 12 -2.22 13.76 9.25
N LEU A 13 -2.95 12.95 10.00
CA LEU A 13 -3.10 11.51 9.74
C LEU A 13 -3.84 11.25 8.42
N ALA A 14 -4.86 12.06 8.09
CA ALA A 14 -5.52 11.96 6.79
C ALA A 14 -4.59 12.31 5.63
N ILE A 15 -3.73 13.33 5.78
CA ILE A 15 -2.70 13.67 4.80
C ILE A 15 -1.70 12.52 4.66
N PHE A 16 -1.21 11.96 5.78
CA PHE A 16 -0.31 10.79 5.76
C PHE A 16 -0.94 9.61 5.01
N ARG A 17 -2.21 9.29 5.31
CA ARG A 17 -2.98 8.23 4.63
C ARG A 17 -2.99 8.45 3.11
N ILE A 18 -3.27 9.67 2.65
CA ILE A 18 -3.32 10.01 1.23
C ILE A 18 -1.93 9.88 0.59
N LEU A 19 -0.88 10.37 1.25
CA LEU A 19 0.50 10.25 0.78
C LEU A 19 0.93 8.78 0.66
N LEU A 20 0.59 7.95 1.65
CA LEU A 20 0.85 6.51 1.60
C LEU A 20 0.06 5.83 0.47
N GLY A 21 -1.21 6.20 0.28
CA GLY A 21 -2.00 5.72 -0.85
C GLY A 21 -1.37 6.08 -2.20
N TRP A 22 -0.85 7.30 -2.33
CA TRP A 22 -0.12 7.73 -3.53
C TRP A 22 1.18 6.95 -3.74
N LEU A 23 1.93 6.66 -2.68
CA LEU A 23 3.14 5.83 -2.73
C LEU A 23 2.88 4.41 -3.28
N LEU A 24 1.65 3.89 -3.17
CA LEU A 24 1.25 2.60 -3.75
C LEU A 24 0.65 2.75 -5.15
N PHE A 25 -0.21 3.77 -5.32
CA PHE A 25 -0.89 3.98 -6.58
C PHE A 25 0.07 4.39 -7.71
N TRP A 26 1.11 5.16 -7.39
CA TRP A 26 2.09 5.58 -8.39
C TRP A 26 2.87 4.41 -9.01
N PRO A 27 3.45 3.47 -8.25
CA PRO A 27 4.02 2.23 -8.80
C PRO A 27 3.02 1.42 -9.64
N PHE A 28 1.73 1.40 -9.31
CA PHE A 28 0.73 0.77 -10.17
C PHE A 28 0.71 1.44 -11.55
N LEU A 29 0.62 2.76 -11.63
CA LEU A 29 0.60 3.49 -12.90
C LEU A 29 1.87 3.23 -13.71
N ASP A 30 3.04 3.35 -13.08
CA ASP A 30 4.32 3.13 -13.77
C ASP A 30 4.49 1.68 -14.24
N LYS A 31 4.12 0.68 -13.42
CA LYS A 31 4.20 -0.74 -13.79
C LYS A 31 3.14 -1.16 -14.80
N MET A 32 1.97 -0.53 -14.77
CA MET A 32 0.89 -0.83 -15.71
C MET A 32 1.21 -0.28 -17.10
N PHE A 33 1.70 0.97 -17.18
CA PHE A 33 1.83 1.72 -18.43
C PHE A 33 3.27 1.95 -18.90
N GLY A 34 4.29 1.59 -18.11
CA GLY A 34 5.70 1.78 -18.48
C GLY A 34 6.06 3.26 -18.67
N LEU A 35 5.87 4.08 -17.62
CA LEU A 35 5.99 5.54 -17.72
C LEU A 35 7.45 6.03 -17.72
N GLY A 36 8.43 5.16 -17.53
CA GLY A 36 9.85 5.49 -17.57
C GLY A 36 10.45 5.89 -16.23
N PHE A 37 9.78 5.62 -15.11
CA PHE A 37 10.33 5.86 -13.77
C PHE A 37 11.14 4.63 -13.30
N GLN A 38 10.52 3.76 -12.51
CA GLN A 38 11.16 2.50 -12.08
C GLN A 38 10.97 1.40 -13.14
N THR A 39 9.94 1.55 -13.98
CA THR A 39 9.65 0.70 -15.12
C THR A 39 10.15 1.42 -16.37
N PRO A 40 11.05 0.81 -17.18
CA PRO A 40 11.50 1.39 -18.43
C PRO A 40 10.34 1.80 -19.34
N ALA A 41 10.54 2.87 -20.11
CA ALA A 41 9.52 3.38 -21.01
C ALA A 41 9.09 2.32 -22.04
N GLY A 42 7.78 2.07 -22.17
CA GLY A 42 7.24 1.05 -23.08
C GLY A 42 7.48 -0.41 -22.63
N SER A 43 7.83 -0.60 -21.36
CA SER A 43 7.92 -1.92 -20.71
C SER A 43 6.84 -2.12 -19.65
N GLY A 44 5.68 -1.48 -19.83
CA GLY A 44 4.54 -1.66 -18.93
C GLY A 44 3.94 -3.06 -19.03
N PHE A 45 3.09 -3.41 -18.06
CA PHE A 45 2.35 -4.67 -18.11
C PHE A 45 1.50 -4.81 -19.38
N ILE A 46 0.90 -3.71 -19.85
CA ILE A 46 0.14 -3.70 -21.12
C ILE A 46 1.02 -3.93 -22.34
N ASP A 47 2.33 -3.67 -22.24
CA ASP A 47 3.32 -3.88 -23.30
C ASP A 47 3.99 -5.26 -23.19
N GLY A 48 3.51 -6.13 -22.28
CA GLY A 48 4.06 -7.46 -22.04
C GLY A 48 5.20 -7.51 -21.01
N GLY A 49 5.51 -6.40 -20.34
CA GLY A 49 6.44 -6.36 -19.21
C GLY A 49 5.88 -7.11 -17.99
N SER A 50 6.77 -7.56 -17.10
CA SER A 50 6.37 -8.23 -15.85
C SER A 50 6.58 -7.32 -14.63
N PRO A 51 5.50 -6.82 -13.99
CA PRO A 51 5.54 -6.00 -12.78
C PRO A 51 6.37 -6.57 -11.64
N SER A 52 6.37 -7.90 -11.45
CA SER A 52 7.04 -8.64 -10.36
C SER A 52 8.47 -9.03 -10.68
N SER A 53 8.94 -8.83 -11.91
CA SER A 53 10.34 -9.09 -12.28
C SER A 53 11.34 -8.30 -11.41
N PHE A 54 10.94 -7.13 -10.88
CA PHE A 54 11.77 -6.35 -9.96
C PHE A 54 12.26 -7.15 -8.74
N VAL A 55 11.47 -8.16 -8.31
CA VAL A 55 11.76 -9.01 -7.15
C VAL A 55 13.14 -9.66 -7.30
N SER A 56 13.55 -10.09 -8.50
CA SER A 56 14.86 -10.72 -8.70
C SER A 56 16.05 -9.78 -8.52
N TYR A 57 15.83 -8.46 -8.56
CA TYR A 57 16.89 -7.47 -8.45
C TYR A 57 16.98 -6.84 -7.05
N VAL A 58 15.87 -6.84 -6.30
CA VAL A 58 15.81 -6.20 -4.97
C VAL A 58 15.88 -7.21 -3.82
N THR A 59 15.55 -8.47 -4.08
CA THR A 59 15.42 -9.46 -3.01
C THR A 59 16.78 -9.91 -2.50
N THR A 60 16.95 -9.90 -1.18
CA THR A 60 18.17 -10.33 -0.49
C THR A 60 17.82 -11.02 0.84
N GLY A 61 18.80 -11.69 1.44
CA GLY A 61 18.67 -12.23 2.79
C GLY A 61 17.92 -13.57 2.86
N ILE A 62 17.25 -13.82 3.99
CA ILE A 62 16.85 -15.17 4.42
C ILE A 62 15.73 -15.80 3.58
N PHE A 63 14.95 -14.98 2.86
CA PHE A 63 13.87 -15.44 2.00
C PHE A 63 14.19 -15.26 0.51
N ALA A 64 15.46 -15.05 0.15
CA ALA A 64 15.85 -14.72 -1.22
C ALA A 64 15.37 -15.77 -2.23
N ASP A 65 15.67 -17.05 -1.98
CA ASP A 65 15.30 -18.13 -2.90
C ASP A 65 13.78 -18.25 -3.10
N LEU A 66 13.01 -18.09 -2.03
CA LEU A 66 11.54 -18.12 -2.07
C LEU A 66 11.01 -17.02 -2.99
N PHE A 67 11.39 -15.76 -2.76
CA PHE A 67 10.87 -14.64 -3.54
C PHE A 67 11.42 -14.61 -4.97
N ASN A 68 12.68 -14.99 -5.19
CA ASN A 68 13.24 -15.14 -6.52
C ASN A 68 12.48 -16.18 -7.35
N SER A 69 11.98 -17.25 -6.74
CA SER A 69 11.14 -18.25 -7.43
C SER A 69 9.77 -17.71 -7.89
N LEU A 70 9.31 -16.59 -7.31
CA LEU A 70 8.05 -15.94 -7.65
C LEU A 70 8.20 -14.79 -8.65
N ALA A 71 9.44 -14.33 -8.90
CA ALA A 71 9.71 -13.21 -9.78
C ALA A 71 9.33 -13.54 -11.23
N GLY A 72 8.66 -12.61 -11.91
CA GLY A 72 8.28 -12.81 -13.31
C GLY A 72 7.04 -13.68 -13.53
N ASN A 73 6.39 -14.15 -12.45
CA ASN A 73 5.22 -15.01 -12.56
C ASN A 73 3.96 -14.17 -12.87
N PHE A 74 3.23 -14.55 -13.92
CA PHE A 74 2.04 -13.83 -14.39
C PHE A 74 0.93 -13.69 -13.33
N VAL A 75 0.71 -14.71 -12.49
CA VAL A 75 -0.28 -14.63 -11.41
C VAL A 75 0.17 -13.64 -10.34
N ILE A 76 1.47 -13.65 -10.02
CA ILE A 76 2.08 -12.70 -9.07
C ILE A 76 2.01 -11.27 -9.62
N ASP A 77 2.19 -11.08 -10.94
CA ASP A 77 2.03 -9.77 -11.59
C ASP A 77 0.63 -9.19 -11.38
N ILE A 78 -0.41 -9.99 -11.61
CA ILE A 78 -1.80 -9.58 -11.40
C ILE A 78 -2.06 -9.25 -9.93
N ILE A 79 -1.61 -10.11 -9.00
CA ILE A 79 -1.78 -9.89 -7.56
C ILE A 79 -1.09 -8.61 -7.13
N LEU A 80 0.15 -8.37 -7.60
CA LEU A 80 0.92 -7.18 -7.29
C LEU A 80 0.22 -5.91 -7.79
N LEU A 81 -0.23 -5.90 -9.06
CA LEU A 81 -0.96 -4.76 -9.62
C LEU A 81 -2.28 -4.51 -8.90
N ALA A 82 -3.03 -5.57 -8.58
CA ALA A 82 -4.26 -5.46 -7.82
C ALA A 82 -4.03 -4.90 -6.41
N ALA A 83 -2.99 -5.36 -5.71
CA ALA A 83 -2.64 -4.85 -4.39
C ALA A 83 -2.26 -3.35 -4.42
N LEU A 84 -1.46 -2.93 -5.40
CA LEU A 84 -1.07 -1.53 -5.57
C LEU A 84 -2.27 -0.64 -5.93
N LEU A 85 -3.12 -1.09 -6.87
CA LEU A 85 -4.31 -0.36 -7.30
C LEU A 85 -5.33 -0.24 -6.17
N LEU A 86 -5.75 -1.37 -5.58
CA LEU A 86 -6.79 -1.40 -4.55
C LEU A 86 -6.33 -0.71 -3.28
N GLY A 87 -5.11 -0.99 -2.80
CA GLY A 87 -4.54 -0.33 -1.63
C GLY A 87 -4.38 1.18 -1.86
N GLY A 88 -3.80 1.57 -2.99
CA GLY A 88 -3.59 2.98 -3.33
C GLY A 88 -4.90 3.76 -3.43
N VAL A 89 -5.88 3.26 -4.19
CA VAL A 89 -7.19 3.93 -4.35
C VAL A 89 -7.97 3.96 -3.04
N ALA A 90 -8.02 2.85 -2.30
CA ALA A 90 -8.74 2.81 -1.03
C ALA A 90 -8.15 3.78 -0.01
N LEU A 91 -6.82 3.86 0.08
CA LEU A 91 -6.13 4.81 0.95
C LEU A 91 -6.17 6.24 0.45
N ILE A 92 -6.29 6.54 -0.85
CA ILE A 92 -6.49 7.92 -1.31
C ILE A 92 -7.91 8.38 -1.00
N LEU A 93 -8.91 7.58 -1.38
CA LEU A 93 -10.32 7.91 -1.19
C LEU A 93 -10.79 7.77 0.26
N GLY A 94 -10.06 7.02 1.09
CA GLY A 94 -10.41 6.77 2.48
C GLY A 94 -11.66 5.93 2.63
N ILE A 95 -11.76 4.88 1.82
CA ILE A 95 -12.85 3.89 1.84
C ILE A 95 -12.30 2.54 2.29
N ALA A 96 -13.18 1.64 2.74
CA ALA A 96 -12.80 0.32 3.21
C ALA A 96 -11.62 0.37 4.21
N SER A 97 -11.69 1.25 5.21
CA SER A 97 -10.62 1.57 6.15
C SER A 97 -10.02 0.31 6.80
N LYS A 98 -10.83 -0.65 7.23
CA LYS A 98 -10.36 -1.90 7.87
C LYS A 98 -9.62 -2.79 6.87
N ILE A 99 -10.22 -3.05 5.70
CA ILE A 99 -9.59 -3.90 4.67
C ILE A 99 -8.37 -3.24 4.06
N SER A 100 -8.43 -1.93 3.79
CA SER A 100 -7.31 -1.18 3.23
C SER A 100 -6.15 -1.10 4.22
N THR A 101 -6.40 -0.89 5.52
CA THR A 101 -5.38 -0.98 6.56
C THR A 101 -4.77 -2.37 6.62
N ILE A 102 -5.58 -3.44 6.78
CA ILE A 102 -5.06 -4.81 6.88
C ILE A 102 -4.29 -5.21 5.62
N GLY A 103 -4.92 -5.03 4.45
CA GLY A 103 -4.36 -5.44 3.16
C GLY A 103 -3.07 -4.69 2.82
N THR A 104 -3.05 -3.37 3.04
CA THR A 104 -1.84 -2.58 2.79
C THR A 104 -0.74 -2.91 3.80
N SER A 105 -1.08 -3.15 5.08
CA SER A 105 -0.09 -3.56 6.07
C SER A 105 0.53 -4.91 5.70
N VAL A 106 -0.27 -5.89 5.30
CA VAL A 106 0.22 -7.19 4.82
C VAL A 106 1.11 -6.99 3.59
N PHE A 107 0.69 -6.18 2.62
CA PHE A 107 1.48 -5.88 1.44
C PHE A 107 2.84 -5.27 1.79
N LEU A 108 2.88 -4.26 2.66
CA LEU A 108 4.12 -3.63 3.12
C LEU A 108 5.03 -4.59 3.90
N ILE A 109 4.45 -5.49 4.70
CA ILE A 109 5.20 -6.54 5.41
C ILE A 109 5.80 -7.53 4.40
N VAL A 110 5.06 -7.96 3.38
CA VAL A 110 5.63 -8.80 2.31
C VAL A 110 6.78 -8.07 1.63
N MET A 111 6.61 -6.78 1.30
CA MET A 111 7.69 -5.95 0.72
C MET A 111 8.89 -5.79 1.65
N TYR A 112 8.71 -5.85 2.97
CA TYR A 112 9.80 -5.89 3.94
C TYR A 112 10.54 -7.22 3.89
N LEU A 113 9.81 -8.33 3.86
CA LEU A 113 10.37 -9.69 3.83
C LEU A 113 11.25 -9.97 2.60
N LEU A 114 11.10 -9.21 1.51
CA LEU A 114 11.99 -9.29 0.34
C LEU A 114 13.46 -9.03 0.70
N CYS A 115 13.75 -8.27 1.76
CA CYS A 115 15.11 -7.83 2.09
C CYS A 115 15.44 -8.03 3.57
N VAL A 116 14.98 -9.11 4.21
CA VAL A 116 15.25 -9.37 5.64
C VAL A 116 16.53 -10.20 5.82
N PRO A 117 17.47 -9.78 6.70
CA PRO A 117 17.45 -8.54 7.49
C PRO A 117 17.75 -7.29 6.62
N PRO A 118 17.17 -6.12 6.93
CA PRO A 118 17.43 -4.90 6.17
C PRO A 118 18.90 -4.47 6.24
N ALA A 119 19.38 -3.83 5.17
CA ALA A 119 20.79 -3.48 5.02
C ALA A 119 21.31 -2.50 6.10
N ASP A 120 20.50 -1.50 6.44
CA ASP A 120 20.94 -0.40 7.33
C ASP A 120 20.59 -0.63 8.81
N ASN A 121 19.57 -1.45 9.10
CA ASN A 121 19.10 -1.72 10.45
C ASN A 121 18.57 -3.16 10.53
N PRO A 122 18.96 -3.95 11.55
CA PRO A 122 18.64 -5.37 11.62
C PRO A 122 17.14 -5.68 11.73
N ILE A 123 16.30 -4.70 12.08
CA ILE A 123 14.86 -4.90 12.33
C ILE A 123 14.01 -3.86 11.60
N ILE A 124 14.32 -2.57 11.76
CA ILE A 124 13.43 -1.47 11.37
C ILE A 124 13.84 -0.90 10.02
N ASP A 125 12.98 -1.05 9.02
CA ASP A 125 13.05 -0.32 7.76
C ASP A 125 11.86 0.64 7.59
N HIS A 126 11.88 1.41 6.51
CA HIS A 126 10.81 2.37 6.20
C HIS A 126 9.43 1.71 6.08
N ARG A 127 9.31 0.45 5.64
CA ARG A 127 8.01 -0.23 5.50
C ARG A 127 7.38 -0.50 6.86
N ILE A 128 8.16 -0.91 7.87
CA ILE A 128 7.66 -1.04 9.25
C ILE A 128 7.17 0.30 9.80
N VAL A 129 7.85 1.40 9.48
CA VAL A 129 7.41 2.77 9.84
C VAL A 129 6.08 3.10 9.16
N LEU A 130 5.93 2.80 7.87
CA LEU A 130 4.69 3.03 7.11
C LEU A 130 3.52 2.20 7.64
N VAL A 131 3.75 0.93 7.99
CA VAL A 131 2.73 0.07 8.62
C VAL A 131 2.27 0.67 9.95
N THR A 132 3.21 1.11 10.78
CA THR A 132 2.90 1.73 12.07
C THR A 132 2.09 3.02 11.90
N GLY A 133 2.49 3.88 10.96
CA GLY A 133 1.76 5.09 10.63
C GLY A 133 0.35 4.82 10.09
N LEU A 134 0.19 3.80 9.25
CA LEU A 134 -1.12 3.40 8.73
C LEU A 134 -2.06 2.87 9.83
N ILE A 135 -1.53 2.09 10.77
CA ILE A 135 -2.27 1.63 11.95
C ILE A 135 -2.68 2.84 12.81
N ALA A 136 -1.79 3.82 12.99
CA ALA A 136 -2.13 5.06 13.68
C ALA A 136 -3.26 5.84 12.96
N CYS A 137 -3.23 5.94 11.63
CA CYS A 137 -4.33 6.54 10.87
C CYS A 137 -5.67 5.84 11.11
N TYR A 138 -5.68 4.50 11.20
CA TYR A 138 -6.90 3.74 11.44
C TYR A 138 -7.49 4.00 12.83
N TYR A 139 -6.67 4.00 13.88
CA TYR A 139 -7.15 4.13 15.26
C TYR A 139 -7.30 5.57 15.76
N LEU A 140 -6.60 6.53 15.16
CA LEU A 140 -6.50 7.90 15.67
C LEU A 140 -7.17 8.95 14.78
N GLY A 141 -8.11 8.56 13.92
CA GLY A 141 -8.97 9.50 13.22
C GLY A 141 -8.49 9.95 11.83
N GLY A 142 -7.64 9.15 11.17
CA GLY A 142 -7.07 9.47 9.85
C GLY A 142 -8.01 9.20 8.65
N PHE A 143 -9.17 8.58 8.88
CA PHE A 143 -10.16 8.28 7.83
C PHE A 143 -11.33 9.24 7.84
N GLU A 144 -11.49 10.08 8.86
CA GLU A 144 -12.63 10.96 9.09
C GLU A 144 -12.49 12.27 8.31
N HIS A 145 -11.28 12.61 7.88
CA HIS A 145 -10.97 13.82 7.11
C HIS A 145 -10.44 13.49 5.72
N PHE A 146 -10.74 14.37 4.76
CA PHE A 146 -10.33 14.26 3.35
C PHE A 146 -10.61 12.88 2.73
N SER A 147 -11.81 12.34 3.02
CA SER A 147 -12.19 10.99 2.62
C SER A 147 -13.65 10.91 2.18
N LEU A 148 -14.00 9.76 1.61
CA LEU A 148 -15.37 9.33 1.36
C LEU A 148 -15.86 8.34 2.44
N TYR A 149 -15.17 8.26 3.59
CA TYR A 149 -15.40 7.27 4.64
C TYR A 149 -16.86 7.21 5.10
N GLU A 150 -17.44 8.36 5.47
CA GLU A 150 -18.84 8.42 5.93
C GLU A 150 -19.84 7.97 4.85
N LYS A 151 -19.58 8.34 3.59
CA LYS A 151 -20.43 7.91 2.47
C LYS A 151 -20.32 6.40 2.24
N TRP A 152 -19.12 5.85 2.34
CA TRP A 152 -18.84 4.42 2.21
C TRP A 152 -19.51 3.61 3.33
N LYS A 153 -19.32 4.03 4.58
CA LYS A 153 -19.94 3.43 5.78
C LYS A 153 -21.47 3.49 5.73
N GLY A 154 -22.02 4.47 5.03
CA GLY A 154 -23.46 4.62 4.79
C GLY A 154 -24.09 3.52 3.91
N LEU A 155 -23.31 2.84 3.08
CA LEU A 155 -23.79 1.84 2.12
C LEU A 155 -24.42 0.63 2.82
N SER A 156 -25.52 0.11 2.27
CA SER A 156 -26.27 -1.02 2.86
C SER A 156 -25.41 -2.28 3.01
N ILE A 157 -24.53 -2.54 2.04
CA ILE A 157 -23.62 -3.69 2.08
C ILE A 157 -22.55 -3.56 3.17
N VAL A 158 -22.03 -2.36 3.42
CA VAL A 158 -21.02 -2.11 4.45
C VAL A 158 -21.63 -2.21 5.83
N LYS A 159 -22.86 -1.72 6.01
CA LYS A 159 -23.64 -1.93 7.24
C LYS A 159 -23.93 -3.41 7.52
N ARG A 160 -24.16 -4.20 6.46
CA ARG A 160 -24.37 -5.64 6.56
C ARG A 160 -23.08 -6.42 6.87
N PHE A 161 -21.94 -5.96 6.32
CA PHE A 161 -20.64 -6.59 6.49
C PHE A 161 -19.62 -5.57 7.03
N PRO A 162 -19.52 -5.39 8.36
CA PRO A 162 -18.62 -4.40 8.99
C PRO A 162 -17.12 -4.64 8.77
N ILE A 163 -16.76 -5.75 8.12
CA ILE A 163 -15.39 -5.98 7.63
C ILE A 163 -15.08 -5.08 6.43
N LEU A 164 -16.09 -4.72 5.64
CA LEU A 164 -15.96 -3.83 4.48
C LEU A 164 -15.82 -2.36 4.86
N GLU A 165 -16.00 -2.02 6.14
CA GLU A 165 -15.74 -0.69 6.66
C GLU A 165 -14.33 -0.25 6.37
#